data_AF-A0A2E1HWT9-F1
#
_entry.id   AF-A0A2E1HWT9-F1
#
_cell.length_a   1.000
_cell.length_b   1.000
_cell.length_c   1.000
_cell.angle_alpha   90.00
_cell.angle_beta   90.00
_cell.angle_gamma   90.00
#
_symmetry.space_group_name_H-M   'P 1'
#
loop_
_entity.id
_entity.type
_entity.pdbx_description
1 polymer ?
#
loop_
_entity_poly.entity_id
_entity_poly.type
_entity_poly.pdbx_seq_one_letter_code
_entity_poly.pdbx_strand_id
1 'polypeptide(L)' 'MAESYSTSLEWKGSGEIGKRLAELIPSGIDFELVDEGDSAKLIVNVVSDNLEALRMSVDSLLTLFSDQDQ' A
#
# COMPACT_ATOMS: atom_id res chain seq x y z
N MET A 1 -25.09 -0.71 -12.21
CA MET A 1 -24.00 0.16 -11.77
C MET A 1 -23.24 -0.61 -10.71
N ALA A 2 -22.04 -1.09 -11.02
CA ALA A 2 -21.22 -1.74 -10.01
C ALA A 2 -20.62 -0.64 -9.14
N GLU A 3 -20.83 -0.73 -7.83
CA GLU A 3 -20.18 0.14 -6.85
C GLU A 3 -18.70 -0.25 -6.81
N SER A 4 -17.82 0.67 -7.17
CA SER A 4 -16.37 0.47 -7.05
C SER A 4 -15.91 1.03 -5.71
N TYR A 5 -15.26 0.20 -4.91
CA TYR A 5 -14.71 0.58 -3.62
C TYR A 5 -13.24 0.92 -3.78
N SER A 6 -12.80 2.01 -3.16
CA SER A 6 -11.41 2.44 -3.20
C SER A 6 -10.95 2.83 -1.80
N THR A 7 -9.72 2.44 -1.47
CA THR A 7 -9.05 2.80 -0.23
C THR A 7 -7.62 3.19 -0.54
N SER A 8 -7.15 4.25 0.12
CA SER A 8 -5.77 4.69 0.03
C SER A 8 -5.07 4.43 1.37
N LEU A 9 -3.95 3.71 1.35
CA LEU A 9 -3.07 3.53 2.50
C LEU A 9 -1.89 4.49 2.34
N GLU A 10 -1.68 5.32 3.36
CA GLU A 10 -0.49 6.17 3.45
C GLU A 10 0.45 5.57 4.50
N TRP A 11 1.64 5.18 4.07
CA TRP A 11 2.74 4.77 4.93
C TRP A 11 3.84 5.83 4.89
N LYS A 12 4.49 6.07 6.05
CA LYS A 12 5.62 6.99 6.20
C LYS A 12 6.66 6.35 7.12
N GLY A 13 7.91 6.36 6.70
CA GLY A 13 9.01 5.81 7.49
C GLY A 13 10.34 5.94 6.76
N SER A 14 11.28 5.02 7.02
CA SER A 14 12.61 5.06 6.39
C SER A 14 12.55 4.82 4.88
N GLY A 15 13.41 5.52 4.12
CA GLY A 15 13.50 5.38 2.67
C GLY A 15 13.73 3.95 2.18
N GLU A 16 14.53 3.18 2.91
CA GLU A 16 14.81 1.77 2.63
C GLU A 16 13.58 0.89 2.76
N ILE A 17 12.78 1.11 3.82
CA ILE A 17 11.53 0.36 4.04
C ILE A 17 10.51 0.73 2.97
N GLY A 18 10.35 2.02 2.66
CA GLY A 18 9.42 2.48 1.62
C GLY A 18 9.69 1.85 0.25
N LYS A 19 10.97 1.69 -0.14
CA LYS A 19 11.37 1.01 -1.37
C LYS A 19 11.04 -0.48 -1.34
N ARG A 20 11.33 -1.18 -0.24
CA ARG A 20 10.95 -2.60 -0.09
C ARG A 20 9.44 -2.81 -0.16
N LEU A 21 8.68 -1.94 0.51
CA LEU A 21 7.23 -1.99 0.49
C LEU A 21 6.68 -1.78 -0.92
N ALA A 22 7.24 -0.83 -1.67
CA ALA A 22 6.89 -0.62 -3.07
C ALA A 22 7.13 -1.86 -3.95
N GLU A 23 8.25 -2.58 -3.73
CA GLU A 23 8.56 -3.82 -4.46
C GLU A 23 7.66 -5.00 -4.09
N LEU A 24 7.08 -5.00 -2.88
CA LEU A 24 6.18 -6.04 -2.39
C LEU A 24 4.72 -5.83 -2.83
N ILE A 25 4.39 -4.67 -3.40
CA ILE A 25 3.03 -4.38 -3.82
C ILE A 25 2.66 -5.22 -5.04
N PRO A 26 1.56 -6.00 -4.99
CA PRO A 26 1.16 -6.83 -6.10
C PRO A 26 0.82 -5.99 -7.34
N SER A 27 1.19 -6.53 -8.51
CA SER A 27 0.93 -5.88 -9.80
C SER A 27 -0.57 -5.69 -10.01
N GLY A 28 -0.99 -4.45 -10.22
CA GLY A 28 -2.41 -4.08 -10.38
C GLY A 28 -2.95 -3.18 -9.26
N ILE A 29 -2.16 -2.92 -8.22
CA ILE A 29 -2.43 -1.86 -7.25
C ILE A 29 -1.65 -0.62 -7.64
N ASP A 30 -2.33 0.53 -7.69
CA ASP A 30 -1.70 1.80 -7.99
C ASP A 30 -0.96 2.28 -6.74
N PHE A 31 0.30 2.68 -6.86
CA PHE A 31 1.06 3.19 -5.72
C PHE A 31 2.03 4.29 -6.14
N GLU A 32 2.28 5.21 -5.21
CA GLU A 32 3.19 6.32 -5.36
C GLU A 32 4.19 6.31 -4.20
N LEU A 33 5.47 6.16 -4.51
CA LEU A 33 6.55 6.28 -3.55
C LEU A 33 7.20 7.66 -3.69
N VAL A 34 7.08 8.47 -2.66
CA VAL A 34 7.72 9.79 -2.53
C VAL A 34 8.91 9.65 -1.60
N ASP A 35 10.11 9.85 -2.12
CA ASP A 35 11.36 9.87 -1.34
C ASP A 35 11.58 11.30 -0.83
N GLU A 36 11.56 11.49 0.49
CA GLU A 36 11.79 12.76 1.19
C GLU A 36 13.22 12.85 1.77
N GLY A 37 14.16 12.07 1.24
CA GLY A 37 15.57 12.06 1.63
C GLY A 37 15.86 11.20 2.86
N ASP A 38 15.47 11.66 4.06
CA ASP A 38 15.66 10.91 5.32
C ASP A 38 14.48 9.95 5.59
N SER A 39 13.33 10.25 4.98
CA SER A 39 12.10 9.48 5.09
C SER A 39 11.56 9.18 3.69
N ALA A 40 10.75 8.14 3.55
CA ALA A 40 9.90 7.93 2.39
C ALA A 40 8.45 7.83 2.80
N LYS A 41 7.60 8.22 1.86
CA LYS A 41 6.16 8.14 1.94
C LYS A 41 5.66 7.25 0.82
N LEU A 42 4.96 6.18 1.17
CA LEU A 42 4.34 5.27 0.21
C LEU A 42 2.83 5.44 0.28
N ILE A 43 2.22 5.84 -0.82
CA ILE A 43 0.77 6.00 -0.96
C ILE A 43 0.28 4.87 -1.85
N VAL A 44 -0.55 3.98 -1.33
CA VAL A 44 -1.06 2.81 -2.06
C VAL A 44 -2.55 2.98 -2.26
N ASN A 45 -3.01 3.03 -3.49
CA ASN A 45 -4.40 3.14 -3.85
C ASN A 45 -4.95 1.80 -4.35
N VAL A 46 -5.77 1.17 -3.50
CA VAL A 46 -6.41 -0.11 -3.77
C VAL A 46 -7.83 0.14 -4.27
N VAL A 47 -8.16 -0.36 -5.46
CA VAL A 47 -9.51 -0.30 -6.03
C VAL A 47 -10.03 -1.72 -6.21
N SER A 48 -11.29 -1.96 -5.86
CA SER A 48 -11.92 -3.27 -6.01
C SER A 48 -13.42 -3.15 -6.20
N ASP A 49 -14.00 -4.15 -6.89
CA ASP A 49 -15.44 -4.22 -7.15
C ASP A 49 -16.27 -4.74 -5.95
N ASN A 50 -15.61 -5.21 -4.89
CA ASN A 50 -16.24 -5.64 -3.64
C ASN A 50 -15.37 -5.24 -2.44
N LEU A 51 -16.03 -4.78 -1.38
CA LEU A 51 -15.44 -4.39 -0.10
C LEU A 51 -14.70 -5.57 0.59
N GLU A 52 -15.14 -6.81 0.39
CA GLU A 52 -14.41 -7.98 0.90
C GLU A 52 -13.04 -8.16 0.24
N ALA A 53 -12.98 -8.01 -1.09
CA ALA A 53 -11.72 -8.09 -1.84
C ALA A 53 -10.78 -6.93 -1.48
N LEU A 54 -11.35 -5.73 -1.31
CA LEU A 54 -10.63 -4.56 -0.82
C LEU A 54 -10.05 -4.83 0.57
N ARG A 55 -10.85 -5.35 1.49
CA ARG A 55 -10.39 -5.68 2.86
C ARG A 55 -9.26 -6.70 2.84
N MET A 56 -9.37 -7.79 2.07
CA MET A 56 -8.29 -8.79 1.98
C MET A 56 -7.00 -8.21 1.42
N SER A 57 -7.10 -7.33 0.41
CA SER A 57 -5.94 -6.66 -0.18
C SER A 57 -5.28 -5.71 0.81
N VAL A 58 -6.08 -4.91 1.51
CA VAL A 58 -5.61 -3.98 2.56
C VAL A 58 -4.98 -4.73 3.73
N ASP A 59 -5.59 -5.81 4.20
CA ASP A 59 -5.09 -6.63 5.30
C ASP A 59 -3.75 -7.30 4.95
N SER A 60 -3.62 -7.78 3.70
CA SER A 60 -2.35 -8.30 3.18
C SER A 60 -1.27 -7.22 3.15
N LEU A 61 -1.59 -6.01 2.68
CA LEU A 61 -0.67 -4.88 2.68
C LEU A 61 -0.24 -4.48 4.10
N LEU A 62 -1.17 -4.40 5.05
CA LEU A 62 -0.87 -4.08 6.45
C LEU A 62 0.01 -5.16 7.10
N THR A 63 -0.22 -6.44 6.77
CA THR A 63 0.62 -7.55 7.23
C THR A 63 2.04 -7.43 6.68
N LEU A 64 2.20 -7.16 5.38
CA LEU A 64 3.51 -6.90 4.76
C LEU A 64 4.21 -5.70 5.40
N PHE A 65 3.46 -4.64 5.69
CA PHE A 65 4.02 -3.43 6.30
C PHE A 65 4.50 -3.69 7.73
N SER A 66 3.76 -4.51 8.47
CA SER A 66 4.12 -4.91 9.84
C SER A 66 5.35 -5.81 9.89
N ASP A 67 5.57 -6.65 8.87
CA ASP A 67 6.76 -7.51 8.77
C ASP A 67 8.05 -6.69 8.54
N GLN A 68 7.95 -5.56 7.85
CA GLN A 68 9.09 -4.66 7.60
C GLN A 68 9.35 -3.63 8.70
N ASP A 69 8.49 -3.54 9.73
CA ASP A 69 8.65 -2.66 10.90
C ASP A 69 9.49 -3.32 12.03
N GLN A 70 9.92 -4.58 11.87
CA GLN A 70 10.74 -5.33 12.83
C GLN A 70 12.25 -5.01 12.80
#